data_AF-A0A7L2SLV7-F1
#
_entry.id   AF-A0A7L2SLV7-F1
#
_cell.length_a   1.000
_cell.length_b   1.000
_cell.length_c   1.000
_cell.angle_alpha   90.00
_cell.angle_beta   90.00
_cell.angle_gamma   90.00
#
_symmetry.space_group_name_H-M   'P 1'
#
loop_
_entity.id
_entity.type
_entity.pdbx_description
1 polymer ?
#
loop_
_entity_poly.entity_id
_entity_poly.type
_entity_poly.pdbx_seq_one_letter_code
_entity_poly.pdbx_strand_id
1 'polypeptide(L)'
;DGVVVSEKVKSNNLDVKIPESELEAEEKGAEEERPRESDSNILDISSDHPRDKHISIQRHLADLEKLADLREDEKKPCPLCPEEKFKACYSHKLHRHLQNLHWKVSVEFEGYRMCICHLSCRPVKPNLVGDQTVAKMGAHYHCIICSATIIRRTDMIGHINRHVNKGETESRFITVRASKSSYEVVKESATDVQVLPNHCTPQKTDSYFNPKMKLNRQLIFCALAVLAGERKPIECLDAFGATGIMGLQWAKHLRSSVKVTINDCNENSVTMIKENCHLNKMKVKLNIKEEDNDETVGDGEENSDTIEVTKMDANVIMHLRSFDFIHLDPFGTSVNYLDSAFRNVRNLGIVSLTSTDISSLYAKAQHVALRHYGCNIVRTEYYKELAARSVIAAVTRAAARCNKGIEVLLAVALEHFVLVVVRVLRGPTAADDSAKKVRYLIHCQWCEERVFQKEGNMVE
;
A
#
# COMPACT_ATOMS: atom_id res chain seq x y z
N ASP A 1 -59.74 -18.65 16.68
CA ASP A 1 -60.30 -17.28 16.71
C ASP A 1 -59.26 -16.28 17.18
N GLY A 2 -59.12 -15.15 16.46
CA GLY A 2 -58.26 -14.02 16.83
C GLY A 2 -57.19 -13.68 15.79
N VAL A 3 -57.57 -13.23 14.58
CA VAL A 3 -57.59 -11.82 14.12
C VAL A 3 -56.20 -11.28 13.72
N VAL A 4 -56.03 -11.16 12.39
CA VAL A 4 -54.92 -10.55 11.66
C VAL A 4 -55.18 -9.05 11.52
N VAL A 5 -54.20 -8.20 11.83
CA VAL A 5 -54.22 -6.76 11.48
C VAL A 5 -53.05 -6.46 10.55
N SER A 6 -53.40 -5.96 9.36
CA SER A 6 -52.52 -5.55 8.26
C SER A 6 -52.30 -4.04 8.34
N GLU A 7 -51.04 -3.60 8.40
CA GLU A 7 -50.68 -2.19 8.20
C GLU A 7 -50.10 -1.98 6.79
N LYS A 8 -50.73 -1.07 6.05
CA LYS A 8 -50.34 -0.61 4.71
C LYS A 8 -49.36 0.56 4.82
N VAL A 9 -48.20 0.43 4.17
CA VAL A 9 -47.26 1.54 3.93
C VAL A 9 -47.75 2.36 2.72
N LYS A 10 -47.92 3.67 2.90
CA LYS A 10 -48.23 4.64 1.82
C LYS A 10 -46.94 5.28 1.28
N SER A 11 -46.80 5.25 -0.04
CA SER A 11 -45.80 5.96 -0.84
C SER A 11 -46.18 7.42 -1.06
N ASN A 12 -45.26 8.36 -0.85
CA ASN A 12 -45.39 9.74 -1.30
C ASN A 12 -44.31 10.05 -2.36
N ASN A 13 -44.75 10.11 -3.62
CA ASN A 13 -44.05 10.76 -4.73
C ASN A 13 -44.39 12.26 -4.71
N LEU A 14 -43.38 13.12 -4.88
CA LEU A 14 -43.56 14.54 -5.14
C LEU A 14 -42.75 14.91 -6.39
N ASP A 15 -43.47 15.07 -7.50
CA ASP A 15 -43.02 15.69 -8.74
C ASP A 15 -43.03 17.21 -8.59
N VAL A 16 -41.94 17.89 -8.97
CA VAL A 16 -41.94 19.35 -9.16
C VAL A 16 -41.42 19.67 -10.56
N LYS A 17 -42.31 20.31 -11.33
CA LYS A 17 -42.17 20.75 -12.72
C LYS A 17 -41.25 21.98 -12.84
N ILE A 18 -40.48 22.03 -13.91
CA ILE A 18 -39.70 23.19 -14.38
C ILE A 18 -40.55 23.94 -15.43
N PRO A 19 -40.61 25.28 -15.42
CA PRO A 19 -40.96 26.07 -16.59
C PRO A 19 -39.74 26.78 -17.21
N GLU A 20 -39.67 26.73 -18.54
CA GLU A 20 -38.84 27.57 -19.41
C GLU A 20 -39.56 28.90 -19.69
N SER A 21 -38.83 30.03 -19.71
CA SER A 21 -39.07 31.16 -20.63
C SER A 21 -38.00 32.26 -20.52
N GLU A 22 -37.39 32.57 -21.68
CA GLU A 22 -36.97 33.88 -22.23
C GLU A 22 -35.78 34.63 -21.57
N LEU A 23 -34.59 34.73 -22.17
CA LEU A 23 -34.13 35.54 -23.33
C LEU A 23 -34.33 37.06 -23.16
N GLU A 24 -33.24 37.81 -22.87
CA GLU A 24 -32.65 38.82 -23.77
C GLU A 24 -31.35 39.46 -23.22
N ALA A 25 -30.40 39.63 -24.16
CA ALA A 25 -29.13 40.36 -24.26
C ALA A 25 -28.55 41.28 -23.16
N GLU A 26 -27.22 41.23 -22.98
CA GLU A 26 -26.31 42.34 -23.36
C GLU A 26 -24.82 41.93 -23.31
N GLU A 27 -24.07 42.28 -24.38
CA GLU A 27 -22.60 42.22 -24.46
C GLU A 27 -21.94 43.30 -23.60
N LYS A 28 -20.81 43.00 -22.95
CA LYS A 28 -19.59 43.85 -22.93
C LYS A 28 -18.40 43.23 -22.20
N GLY A 29 -17.27 43.20 -22.94
CA GLY A 29 -15.85 43.23 -22.56
C GLY A 29 -15.37 42.75 -21.19
N ALA A 30 -14.52 41.72 -21.20
CA ALA A 30 -13.58 41.45 -20.11
C ALA A 30 -12.14 41.44 -20.68
N GLU A 31 -11.31 42.31 -20.11
CA GLU A 31 -9.89 42.50 -20.41
C GLU A 31 -9.05 41.27 -20.00
N GLU A 32 -8.00 41.01 -20.77
CA GLU A 32 -6.98 39.99 -20.54
C GLU A 32 -6.04 40.39 -19.38
N GLU A 33 -5.98 39.59 -18.32
CA GLU A 33 -4.84 39.53 -17.40
C GLU A 33 -4.04 38.25 -17.63
N ARG A 34 -2.77 38.40 -18.06
CA ARG A 34 -1.81 37.32 -18.31
C ARG A 34 -1.25 36.76 -16.99
N PRO A 35 -1.15 35.43 -16.82
CA PRO A 35 -0.23 34.84 -15.84
C PRO A 35 1.15 34.60 -16.45
N ARG A 36 2.17 34.82 -15.63
CA ARG A 36 3.61 34.82 -15.92
C ARG A 36 4.13 33.44 -16.32
N GLU A 37 4.91 33.40 -17.39
CA GLU A 37 5.72 32.26 -17.84
C GLU A 37 6.81 31.92 -16.81
N SER A 38 6.93 30.64 -16.47
CA SER A 38 8.12 30.07 -15.84
C SER A 38 8.66 28.98 -16.76
N ASP A 39 9.70 29.32 -17.52
CA ASP A 39 10.41 28.44 -18.44
C ASP A 39 11.18 27.34 -17.69
N SER A 40 10.86 26.08 -17.99
CA SER A 40 11.78 24.95 -17.78
C SER A 40 11.58 23.92 -18.89
N ASN A 41 12.18 24.19 -20.06
CA ASN A 41 12.22 23.25 -21.19
C ASN A 41 13.19 22.10 -20.88
N ILE A 42 12.67 20.89 -20.62
CA ILE A 42 13.48 19.67 -20.39
C ILE A 42 14.23 19.22 -21.66
N LEU A 43 13.85 19.73 -22.84
CA LEU A 43 14.48 19.42 -24.12
C LEU A 43 15.76 20.20 -24.43
N ASP A 44 16.14 21.20 -23.60
CA ASP A 44 17.36 22.00 -23.75
C ASP A 44 18.37 21.72 -22.62
N ILE A 45 19.00 20.54 -22.65
CA ILE A 45 20.28 20.32 -21.95
C ILE A 45 21.26 19.67 -22.94
N SER A 46 22.30 20.44 -23.23
CA SER A 46 23.43 20.16 -24.12
C SER A 46 24.17 18.86 -23.81
N SER A 47 24.23 17.95 -24.79
CA SER A 47 25.40 17.08 -25.02
C SER A 47 25.38 16.56 -26.47
N ASP A 48 26.53 16.67 -27.12
CA ASP A 48 26.82 16.38 -28.52
C ASP A 48 26.19 15.10 -29.10
N HIS A 49 25.70 15.21 -30.34
CA HIS A 49 25.07 14.22 -31.26
C HIS A 49 23.52 14.28 -31.29
N PRO A 50 22.90 14.55 -32.46
CA PRO A 50 21.44 14.48 -32.59
C PRO A 50 21.02 13.02 -32.42
N ARG A 51 20.35 12.71 -31.30
CA ARG A 51 19.66 11.41 -31.18
C ARG A 51 18.51 11.44 -32.18
N ASP A 52 18.70 10.80 -33.34
CA ASP A 52 17.66 10.65 -34.34
C ASP A 52 16.39 10.09 -33.69
N LYS A 53 15.34 10.91 -33.68
CA LYS A 53 14.04 10.53 -33.13
C LYS A 53 13.46 9.44 -34.04
N HIS A 54 12.89 8.40 -33.44
CA HIS A 54 12.23 7.37 -34.22
C HIS A 54 11.07 7.96 -35.04
N ILE A 55 10.86 7.48 -36.27
CA ILE A 55 9.85 7.99 -37.22
C ILE A 55 8.40 7.97 -36.68
N SER A 56 8.13 7.21 -35.62
CA SER A 56 6.85 7.20 -34.92
C SER A 56 6.60 8.43 -34.03
N ILE A 57 7.57 9.31 -33.86
CA ILE A 57 7.50 10.49 -33.00
C ILE A 57 7.27 11.72 -33.89
N GLN A 58 6.07 12.29 -33.87
CA GLN A 58 5.64 13.36 -34.77
C GLN A 58 4.95 14.50 -34.01
N ARG A 59 4.97 15.72 -34.56
CA ARG A 59 4.27 16.87 -33.95
C ARG A 59 2.85 17.02 -34.46
N HIS A 60 2.65 16.84 -35.76
CA HIS A 60 1.35 16.93 -36.41
C HIS A 60 1.02 15.68 -37.23
N LEU A 61 -0.28 15.43 -37.46
CA LEU A 61 -0.73 14.31 -38.27
C LEU A 61 -0.19 14.40 -39.70
N ALA A 62 -0.10 15.63 -40.22
CA ALA A 62 0.48 15.93 -41.53
C ALA A 62 1.94 15.48 -41.66
N ASP A 63 2.71 15.42 -40.57
CA ASP A 63 4.11 14.97 -40.61
C ASP A 63 4.19 13.45 -40.79
N LEU A 64 3.25 12.72 -40.18
CA LEU A 64 3.11 11.27 -40.37
C LEU A 64 2.63 10.92 -41.78
N GLU A 65 1.80 11.79 -42.38
CA GLU A 65 1.35 11.67 -43.76
C GLU A 65 2.46 11.95 -44.78
N LYS A 66 3.31 12.94 -44.51
CA LYS A 66 4.50 13.24 -45.33
C LYS A 66 5.46 12.06 -45.38
N LEU A 67 5.60 11.30 -44.29
CA LEU A 67 6.42 10.07 -44.27
C LEU A 67 5.91 8.97 -45.21
N ALA A 68 4.63 9.01 -45.59
CA ALA A 68 4.07 8.10 -46.59
C ALA A 68 4.18 8.62 -48.03
N ASP A 69 4.83 9.78 -48.23
CA ASP A 69 5.06 10.46 -49.51
C ASP A 69 3.80 10.52 -50.38
N LEU A 70 2.75 11.23 -49.94
CA LEU A 70 1.44 11.31 -50.61
C LEU A 70 1.44 12.11 -51.93
N ARG A 71 2.13 11.63 -52.98
CA ARG A 71 1.85 11.98 -54.38
C ARG A 71 0.58 11.26 -54.89
N GLU A 72 -0.25 11.94 -55.66
CA GLU A 72 -1.54 11.41 -56.15
C GLU A 72 -1.33 10.21 -57.11
N ASP A 73 -2.27 9.26 -57.05
CA ASP A 73 -2.44 8.08 -57.93
C ASP A 73 -1.67 6.75 -57.69
N GLU A 74 -0.93 6.58 -56.59
CA GLU A 74 -0.30 5.28 -56.25
C GLU A 74 -0.79 4.66 -54.92
N LYS A 75 -0.76 3.32 -54.82
CA LYS A 75 -1.03 2.59 -53.57
C LYS A 75 0.19 2.69 -52.65
N LYS A 76 -0.01 3.15 -51.40
CA LYS A 76 1.11 3.42 -50.48
C LYS A 76 1.03 2.60 -49.21
N PRO A 77 2.17 2.09 -48.70
CA PRO A 77 2.24 1.40 -47.43
C PRO A 77 2.11 2.38 -46.25
N CYS A 78 1.87 1.84 -45.06
CA CYS A 78 1.93 2.62 -43.84
C CYS A 78 3.38 2.69 -43.35
N PRO A 79 3.93 3.88 -43.05
CA PRO A 79 5.32 4.03 -42.60
C PRO A 79 5.61 3.40 -41.22
N LEU A 80 4.58 3.05 -40.45
CA LEU A 80 4.71 2.49 -39.10
C LEU A 80 4.23 1.03 -38.98
N CYS A 81 3.83 0.40 -40.08
CA CYS A 81 3.36 -0.98 -40.11
C CYS A 81 4.09 -1.82 -41.17
N PRO A 82 4.38 -3.10 -40.89
CA PRO A 82 4.84 -4.03 -41.91
C PRO A 82 3.69 -4.36 -42.88
N GLU A 83 4.03 -4.83 -44.07
CA GLU A 83 3.04 -5.22 -45.10
C GLU A 83 2.05 -6.30 -44.62
N GLU A 84 2.49 -7.17 -43.70
CA GLU A 84 1.64 -8.17 -43.05
C GLU A 84 0.43 -7.53 -42.32
N LYS A 85 0.61 -6.32 -41.78
CA LYS A 85 -0.39 -5.61 -40.97
C LYS A 85 -1.17 -4.55 -41.74
N PHE A 86 -0.54 -3.93 -42.75
CA PHE A 86 -1.21 -2.96 -43.62
C PHE A 86 -0.71 -3.10 -45.06
N LYS A 87 -1.56 -3.61 -45.95
CA LYS A 87 -1.28 -3.67 -47.39
C LYS A 87 -1.42 -2.29 -48.02
N ALA A 88 -0.55 -1.97 -48.97
CA ALA A 88 -0.54 -0.69 -49.65
C ALA A 88 -1.91 -0.35 -50.28
N CYS A 89 -2.43 0.83 -49.95
CA CYS A 89 -3.77 1.28 -50.33
C CYS A 89 -3.77 2.73 -50.83
N TYR A 90 -4.89 3.16 -51.43
CA TYR A 90 -5.09 4.55 -51.83
C TYR A 90 -5.14 5.51 -50.62
N SER A 91 -4.78 6.77 -50.87
CA SER A 91 -4.57 7.86 -49.89
C SER A 91 -5.65 7.96 -48.81
N HIS A 92 -6.94 7.90 -49.18
CA HIS A 92 -8.05 8.01 -48.21
C HIS A 92 -8.07 6.91 -47.14
N LYS A 93 -7.75 5.66 -47.53
CA LYS A 93 -7.70 4.52 -46.57
C LYS A 93 -6.48 4.61 -45.67
N LEU A 94 -5.36 5.04 -46.24
CA LEU A 94 -4.11 5.25 -45.50
C LEU A 94 -4.26 6.38 -44.48
N HIS A 95 -4.85 7.52 -44.87
CA HIS A 95 -5.15 8.63 -43.95
C HIS A 95 -5.99 8.16 -42.75
N ARG A 96 -7.11 7.45 -43.01
CA ARG A 96 -7.97 6.92 -41.95
C ARG A 96 -7.24 5.92 -41.04
N HIS A 97 -6.31 5.15 -41.58
CA HIS A 97 -5.48 4.21 -40.83
C HIS A 97 -4.49 4.94 -39.91
N LEU A 98 -3.75 5.92 -40.45
CA LEU A 98 -2.82 6.74 -39.67
C LEU A 98 -3.53 7.49 -38.54
N GLN A 99 -4.69 8.10 -38.84
CA GLN A 99 -5.47 8.84 -37.85
C GLN A 99 -6.01 7.93 -36.73
N ASN A 100 -6.62 6.79 -37.05
CA ASN A 100 -7.31 5.98 -36.04
C ASN A 100 -6.40 4.99 -35.31
N LEU A 101 -5.43 4.39 -36.00
CA LEU A 101 -4.56 3.37 -35.41
C LEU A 101 -3.30 3.96 -34.78
N HIS A 102 -2.75 5.05 -35.34
CA HIS A 102 -1.46 5.59 -34.89
C HIS A 102 -1.64 6.87 -34.08
N TRP A 103 -2.38 7.84 -34.63
CA TRP A 103 -2.52 9.18 -34.06
C TRP A 103 -3.43 9.22 -32.83
N LYS A 104 -4.62 8.63 -32.91
CA LYS A 104 -5.63 8.65 -31.84
C LYS A 104 -5.17 7.97 -30.55
N VAL A 105 -4.33 6.93 -30.66
CA VAL A 105 -3.80 6.15 -29.53
C VAL A 105 -2.38 6.54 -29.13
N SER A 106 -1.88 7.67 -29.64
CA SER A 106 -0.57 8.20 -29.29
C SER A 106 -0.49 8.66 -27.82
N VAL A 107 0.73 8.88 -27.36
CA VAL A 107 1.03 9.54 -26.09
C VAL A 107 1.65 10.90 -26.40
N GLU A 108 1.14 11.95 -25.76
CA GLU A 108 1.55 13.33 -25.99
C GLU A 108 2.50 13.79 -24.87
N PHE A 109 3.56 14.49 -25.26
CA PHE A 109 4.53 15.10 -24.35
C PHE A 109 5.22 16.29 -25.02
N GLU A 110 5.16 17.47 -24.39
CA GLU A 110 5.83 18.72 -24.85
C GLU A 110 5.68 19.00 -26.36
N GLY A 111 4.43 18.92 -26.86
CA GLY A 111 4.10 19.16 -28.27
C GLY A 111 4.52 18.05 -29.25
N TYR A 112 5.09 16.95 -28.77
CA TYR A 112 5.35 15.74 -29.55
C TYR A 112 4.35 14.64 -29.24
N ARG A 113 4.01 13.84 -30.26
CA ARG A 113 3.19 12.65 -30.14
C ARG A 113 3.97 11.41 -30.53
N MET A 114 4.07 10.49 -29.58
CA MET A 114 4.68 9.18 -29.75
C MET A 114 3.58 8.23 -30.21
N CYS A 115 3.51 8.01 -31.53
CA CYS A 115 2.56 7.11 -32.14
C CYS A 115 2.96 5.65 -31.89
N ILE A 116 1.97 4.74 -31.87
CA ILE A 116 2.24 3.31 -31.79
C ILE A 116 2.96 2.84 -33.06
N CYS A 117 3.98 2.02 -32.92
CA CYS A 117 4.80 1.46 -33.98
C CYS A 117 4.59 -0.05 -34.04
N HIS A 118 4.52 -0.60 -35.26
CA HIS A 118 4.43 -2.03 -35.51
C HIS A 118 5.61 -2.58 -36.31
N LEU A 119 6.59 -1.72 -36.64
CA LEU A 119 7.82 -2.14 -37.29
C LEU A 119 8.67 -3.02 -36.37
N SER A 120 9.62 -3.75 -36.93
CA SER A 120 10.57 -4.55 -36.14
C SER A 120 11.70 -3.67 -35.59
N CYS A 121 11.42 -2.87 -34.57
CA CYS A 121 12.42 -2.00 -33.94
C CYS A 121 13.29 -2.77 -32.93
N ARG A 122 14.62 -2.69 -33.05
CA ARG A 122 15.55 -3.30 -32.08
C ARG A 122 15.49 -2.60 -30.72
N PRO A 123 15.54 -3.32 -29.58
CA PRO A 123 15.75 -2.70 -28.29
C PRO A 123 17.19 -2.18 -28.19
N VAL A 124 17.38 -0.88 -27.92
CA VAL A 124 18.70 -0.34 -27.58
C VAL A 124 19.02 -0.74 -26.14
N LYS A 125 19.82 -1.78 -25.95
CA LYS A 125 20.58 -2.05 -24.72
C LYS A 125 22.00 -2.48 -25.09
N PRO A 126 23.06 -1.87 -24.54
CA PRO A 126 24.39 -2.45 -24.56
C PRO A 126 24.50 -3.46 -23.40
N ASN A 127 24.69 -4.74 -23.71
CA ASN A 127 25.75 -5.61 -23.17
C ASN A 127 25.44 -7.12 -23.27
N LEU A 128 26.44 -7.80 -23.87
CA LEU A 128 26.98 -9.15 -23.63
C LEU A 128 26.09 -10.41 -23.77
N VAL A 129 26.40 -11.12 -24.86
CA VAL A 129 26.50 -12.58 -25.09
C VAL A 129 25.29 -13.46 -24.76
N GLY A 130 24.73 -14.06 -25.82
CA GLY A 130 24.11 -15.38 -25.76
C GLY A 130 22.71 -15.48 -26.35
N ASP A 131 22.65 -16.06 -27.55
CA ASP A 131 21.50 -16.66 -28.22
C ASP A 131 20.47 -15.74 -28.92
N GLN A 132 20.55 -15.72 -30.25
CA GLN A 132 19.65 -14.97 -31.13
C GLN A 132 18.45 -15.82 -31.53
N THR A 133 17.44 -15.90 -30.65
CA THR A 133 16.07 -16.14 -31.10
C THR A 133 15.41 -14.78 -31.37
N VAL A 134 15.18 -14.47 -32.66
CA VAL A 134 14.47 -13.26 -33.10
C VAL A 134 13.01 -13.35 -32.65
N ALA A 135 12.71 -12.88 -31.44
CA ALA A 135 11.32 -12.72 -31.01
C ALA A 135 10.68 -11.60 -31.83
N LYS A 136 9.64 -11.92 -32.63
CA LYS A 136 8.82 -10.91 -33.32
C LYS A 136 8.26 -9.94 -32.26
N MET A 137 8.75 -8.71 -32.25
CA MET A 137 8.28 -7.67 -31.31
C MET A 137 6.85 -7.27 -31.68
N GLY A 138 5.97 -7.20 -30.69
CA GLY A 138 4.61 -6.68 -30.87
C GLY A 138 4.57 -5.16 -31.04
N ALA A 139 3.35 -4.61 -31.08
CA ALA A 139 3.11 -3.17 -31.10
C ALA A 139 3.78 -2.47 -29.91
N HIS A 140 4.44 -1.34 -30.13
CA HIS A 140 5.18 -0.62 -29.09
C HIS A 140 5.24 0.88 -29.36
N TYR A 141 5.73 1.64 -28.38
CA TYR A 141 5.92 3.08 -28.40
C TYR A 141 7.39 3.40 -28.18
N HIS A 142 7.91 4.45 -28.82
CA HIS A 142 9.27 4.95 -28.60
C HIS A 142 9.26 6.18 -27.71
N CYS A 143 10.09 6.17 -26.66
CA CYS A 143 10.24 7.32 -25.78
C CYS A 143 11.10 8.39 -26.46
N ILE A 144 10.62 9.64 -26.52
CA ILE A 144 11.38 10.77 -27.07
C ILE A 144 12.62 11.15 -26.24
N ILE A 145 12.61 10.84 -24.93
CA ILE A 145 13.64 11.28 -23.98
C ILE A 145 14.81 10.28 -23.93
N CYS A 146 14.51 8.98 -23.88
CA CYS A 146 15.53 7.93 -23.71
C CYS A 146 15.55 6.85 -24.80
N SER A 147 14.73 7.01 -25.84
CA SER A 147 14.63 6.06 -26.97
C SER A 147 14.18 4.64 -26.60
N ALA A 148 13.76 4.40 -25.35
CA ALA A 148 13.25 3.10 -24.91
C ALA A 148 11.95 2.73 -25.65
N THR A 149 11.81 1.44 -25.95
CA THR A 149 10.59 0.85 -26.51
C THR A 149 9.69 0.31 -25.41
N ILE A 150 8.43 0.76 -25.38
CA ILE A 150 7.44 0.40 -24.35
C ILE A 150 6.19 -0.16 -25.03
N ILE A 151 5.71 -1.33 -24.59
CA ILE A 151 4.67 -2.08 -25.30
C ILE A 151 3.27 -1.48 -25.08
N ARG A 152 2.96 -1.00 -23.86
CA ARG A 152 1.63 -0.51 -23.50
C ARG A 152 1.59 1.00 -23.38
N ARG A 153 0.46 1.59 -23.77
CA ARG A 153 0.22 3.04 -23.67
C ARG A 153 0.30 3.55 -22.23
N THR A 154 -0.31 2.84 -21.29
CA THR A 154 -0.29 3.18 -19.85
C THR A 154 1.13 3.20 -19.29
N ASP A 155 1.94 2.23 -19.71
CA ASP A 155 3.33 2.10 -19.27
C ASP A 155 4.19 3.20 -19.87
N MET A 156 3.90 3.63 -21.11
CA MET A 156 4.55 4.76 -21.75
C MET A 156 4.22 6.08 -21.05
N ILE A 157 2.96 6.32 -20.67
CA ILE A 157 2.57 7.49 -19.86
C ILE A 157 3.33 7.49 -18.53
N GLY A 158 3.33 6.36 -17.81
CA GLY A 158 4.09 6.23 -16.56
C GLY A 158 5.62 6.35 -16.75
N HIS A 159 6.13 5.96 -17.92
CA HIS A 159 7.54 6.09 -18.27
C HIS A 159 7.95 7.55 -18.52
N ILE A 160 7.12 8.32 -19.24
CA ILE A 160 7.33 9.76 -19.43
C ILE A 160 7.24 10.50 -18.10
N ASN A 161 6.24 10.20 -17.27
CA ASN A 161 6.11 10.80 -15.94
C ASN A 161 7.35 10.56 -15.08
N ARG A 162 8.02 9.40 -15.24
CA ARG A 162 9.31 9.14 -14.58
C ARG A 162 10.46 9.99 -15.14
N HIS A 163 10.41 10.43 -16.39
CA HIS A 163 11.40 11.37 -16.94
C HIS A 163 11.13 12.80 -16.51
N VAL A 164 9.87 13.23 -16.51
CA VAL A 164 9.46 14.54 -15.97
C VAL A 164 9.86 14.63 -14.49
N ASN A 165 9.53 13.60 -13.73
CA ASN A 165 9.91 13.51 -12.33
C ASN A 165 11.41 13.23 -12.14
N LYS A 166 12.18 12.88 -13.18
CA LYS A 166 13.66 12.79 -13.12
C LYS A 166 14.33 14.16 -13.17
N GLY A 167 13.62 15.23 -13.53
CA GLY A 167 13.96 16.60 -13.12
C GLY A 167 13.85 16.83 -11.60
N GLU A 168 13.16 15.93 -10.88
CA GLU A 168 13.04 15.90 -9.42
C GLU A 168 13.62 14.60 -8.80
N THR A 169 14.23 13.73 -9.60
CA THR A 169 14.81 12.45 -9.17
C THR A 169 16.10 12.14 -9.92
N GLU A 170 17.07 13.05 -9.84
CA GLU A 170 18.45 12.62 -9.88
C GLU A 170 18.81 12.00 -8.52
N SER A 171 18.93 10.68 -8.52
CA SER A 171 19.76 9.94 -7.59
C SER A 171 21.21 10.44 -7.72
N ARG A 172 21.53 11.51 -7.01
CA ARG A 172 22.90 11.88 -6.68
C ARG A 172 23.05 11.72 -5.18
N PHE A 173 23.97 10.83 -4.79
CA PHE A 173 24.68 10.97 -3.53
C PHE A 173 25.40 12.32 -3.58
N ILE A 174 24.69 13.38 -3.21
CA ILE A 174 25.25 14.69 -2.93
C ILE A 174 24.78 15.00 -1.52
N THR A 175 25.74 15.06 -0.60
CA THR A 175 25.69 15.81 0.64
C THR A 175 25.38 17.27 0.34
N VAL A 176 24.10 17.60 0.15
CA VAL A 176 23.55 18.94 0.21
C VAL A 176 22.51 18.91 1.30
N ARG A 177 22.71 19.75 2.32
CA ARG A 177 21.77 19.96 3.43
C ARG A 177 20.37 20.10 2.85
N ALA A 178 19.49 19.14 3.17
CA ALA A 178 18.11 19.17 2.77
C ALA A 178 17.52 20.55 3.09
N SER A 179 16.94 21.20 2.08
CA SER A 179 15.86 22.13 2.36
C SER A 179 14.86 21.35 3.20
N LYS A 180 14.58 21.84 4.42
CA LYS A 180 13.65 21.18 5.35
C LYS A 180 12.38 20.83 4.57
N SER A 181 12.15 19.54 4.33
CA SER A 181 10.81 19.04 4.02
C SER A 181 9.89 19.61 5.10
N SER A 182 8.85 20.33 4.71
CA SER A 182 7.91 20.92 5.66
C SER A 182 7.19 19.77 6.37
N TYR A 183 7.69 19.39 7.54
CA TYR A 183 7.02 18.45 8.43
C TYR A 183 5.70 19.06 8.88
N GLU A 184 4.64 18.27 8.84
CA GLU A 184 3.37 18.62 9.47
C GLU A 184 3.33 17.96 10.85
N VAL A 185 2.89 18.69 11.88
CA VAL A 185 2.65 18.11 13.21
C VAL A 185 1.18 17.76 13.32
N VAL A 186 0.89 16.47 13.42
CA VAL A 186 -0.46 15.95 13.65
C VAL A 186 -0.59 15.57 15.12
N LYS A 187 -1.72 15.95 15.73
CA LYS A 187 -2.02 15.63 17.12
C LYS A 187 -3.09 14.56 17.22
N GLU A 188 -2.78 13.47 17.91
CA GLU A 188 -3.75 12.41 18.22
C GLU A 188 -3.68 12.00 19.69
N SER A 189 -4.83 12.05 20.38
CA SER A 189 -4.96 11.61 21.79
C SER A 189 -3.90 12.25 22.71
N ALA A 190 -3.71 13.56 22.54
CA ALA A 190 -2.70 14.36 23.25
C ALA A 190 -1.23 13.99 22.96
N THR A 191 -0.95 13.17 21.94
CA THR A 191 0.40 12.90 21.43
C THR A 191 0.61 13.64 20.12
N ASP A 192 1.72 14.37 20.02
CA ASP A 192 2.07 15.16 18.84
C ASP A 192 3.08 14.35 17.99
N VAL A 193 2.84 14.17 16.70
CA VAL A 193 3.73 13.43 15.80
C VAL A 193 4.00 14.22 14.53
N GLN A 194 5.26 14.31 14.15
CA GLN A 194 5.68 14.82 12.85
C GLN A 194 5.43 13.76 11.79
N VAL A 195 4.90 14.22 10.65
CA VAL A 195 4.62 13.41 9.47
C VAL A 195 5.09 14.16 8.23
N LEU A 196 5.47 13.41 7.18
CA LEU A 196 5.77 14.00 5.87
C LEU A 196 4.47 14.22 5.07
N PRO A 197 4.46 15.10 4.05
CA PRO A 197 3.27 15.37 3.24
C PRO A 197 2.63 14.14 2.59
N ASN A 198 3.42 13.09 2.32
CA ASN A 198 2.96 11.86 1.69
C ASN A 198 2.34 10.84 2.68
N HIS A 199 2.36 11.08 4.00
CA HIS A 199 2.16 10.10 5.09
C HIS A 199 0.96 9.15 4.97
N CYS A 200 -0.10 9.54 4.27
CA CYS A 200 -1.27 8.68 4.04
C CYS A 200 -1.04 7.53 3.04
N THR A 201 0.11 7.46 2.35
CA THR A 201 0.33 6.56 1.21
C THR A 201 1.35 5.45 1.51
N PRO A 202 0.92 4.23 1.91
CA PRO A 202 1.81 3.20 2.46
C PRO A 202 3.03 2.85 1.59
N GLN A 203 2.83 2.77 0.27
CA GLN A 203 3.82 2.24 -0.66
C GLN A 203 4.86 3.26 -1.12
N LYS A 204 4.73 4.53 -0.70
CA LYS A 204 5.53 5.65 -1.20
C LYS A 204 6.05 6.58 -0.10
N THR A 205 6.06 6.15 1.17
CA THR A 205 6.35 7.04 2.31
C THR A 205 7.39 6.51 3.25
N ASP A 206 8.23 7.41 3.73
CA ASP A 206 9.16 7.20 4.85
C ASP A 206 8.48 7.35 6.23
N SER A 207 7.27 7.93 6.27
CA SER A 207 6.53 8.23 7.51
C SER A 207 5.04 7.90 7.38
N TYR A 208 4.71 6.61 7.41
CA TYR A 208 3.31 6.22 7.29
C TYR A 208 2.51 6.63 8.53
N PHE A 209 1.43 7.37 8.30
CA PHE A 209 0.43 7.69 9.30
C PHE A 209 -0.95 7.67 8.66
N ASN A 210 -1.89 6.97 9.28
CA ASN A 210 -3.26 6.91 8.80
C ASN A 210 -4.23 7.38 9.89
N PRO A 211 -4.88 8.54 9.73
CA PRO A 211 -5.87 9.03 10.67
C PRO A 211 -7.07 8.07 10.85
N LYS A 212 -7.42 7.29 9.82
CA LYS A 212 -8.53 6.31 9.87
C LYS A 212 -8.26 5.16 10.84
N MET A 213 -7.00 4.92 11.21
CA MET A 213 -6.60 3.88 12.16
C MET A 213 -6.71 4.33 13.63
N LYS A 214 -7.22 5.54 13.92
CA LYS A 214 -7.40 6.04 15.29
C LYS A 214 -8.20 5.08 16.18
N LEU A 215 -9.32 4.55 15.69
CA LEU A 215 -10.14 3.59 16.44
C LEU A 215 -9.37 2.30 16.74
N ASN A 216 -8.60 1.79 15.78
CA ASN A 216 -7.74 0.62 15.96
C ASN A 216 -6.74 0.86 17.11
N ARG A 217 -6.01 1.99 17.07
CA ARG A 217 -5.05 2.39 18.12
C ARG A 217 -5.71 2.50 19.50
N GLN A 218 -6.90 3.08 19.57
CA GLN A 218 -7.63 3.21 20.84
C GLN A 218 -8.05 1.86 21.43
N LEU A 219 -8.53 0.92 20.62
CA LEU A 219 -8.90 -0.43 21.09
C LEU A 219 -7.67 -1.20 21.62
N ILE A 220 -6.53 -1.08 20.93
CA ILE A 220 -5.27 -1.71 21.33
C ILE A 220 -4.76 -1.10 22.63
N PHE A 221 -4.82 0.23 22.75
CA PHE A 221 -4.48 0.94 23.98
C PHE A 221 -5.33 0.44 25.16
N CYS A 222 -6.65 0.26 24.97
CA CYS A 222 -7.53 -0.26 26.03
C CYS A 222 -7.11 -1.67 26.47
N ALA A 223 -6.77 -2.56 25.52
CA ALA A 223 -6.31 -3.90 25.85
C ALA A 223 -5.00 -3.89 26.65
N LEU A 224 -4.05 -3.04 26.25
CA LEU A 224 -2.79 -2.85 26.99
C LEU A 224 -3.03 -2.25 28.38
N ALA A 225 -3.92 -1.26 28.51
CA ALA A 225 -4.24 -0.62 29.78
C ALA A 225 -4.84 -1.61 30.79
N VAL A 226 -5.71 -2.53 30.32
CA VAL A 226 -6.23 -3.62 31.16
C VAL A 226 -5.10 -4.54 31.62
N LEU A 227 -4.22 -4.95 30.71
CA LEU A 227 -3.07 -5.80 31.08
C LEU A 227 -2.16 -5.10 32.10
N ALA A 228 -1.89 -3.81 31.91
CA ALA A 228 -1.13 -2.96 32.83
C ALA A 228 -1.79 -2.81 34.20
N GLY A 229 -3.11 -3.03 34.30
CA GLY A 229 -3.80 -3.15 35.58
C GLY A 229 -3.51 -4.47 36.31
N GLU A 230 -3.23 -5.55 35.58
CA GLU A 230 -2.96 -6.88 36.14
C GLU A 230 -1.50 -7.04 36.61
N ARG A 231 -0.54 -6.42 35.92
CA ARG A 231 0.91 -6.56 36.19
C ARG A 231 1.66 -5.26 35.90
N LYS A 232 2.73 -4.96 36.65
CA LYS A 232 3.58 -3.78 36.45
C LYS A 232 5.05 -4.04 36.88
N PRO A 233 6.06 -3.54 36.14
CA PRO A 233 5.95 -2.97 34.79
C PRO A 233 5.84 -4.07 33.71
N ILE A 234 5.14 -3.77 32.62
CA ILE A 234 4.96 -4.67 31.47
C ILE A 234 5.91 -4.29 30.36
N GLU A 235 6.60 -5.26 29.76
CA GLU A 235 7.39 -4.98 28.56
C GLU A 235 6.54 -5.09 27.29
N CYS A 236 6.46 -3.98 26.57
CA CYS A 236 5.59 -3.80 25.41
C CYS A 236 6.42 -3.58 24.14
N LEU A 237 6.07 -4.27 23.07
CA LEU A 237 6.64 -4.10 21.74
C LEU A 237 5.61 -3.53 20.77
N ASP A 238 5.90 -2.36 20.24
CA ASP A 238 5.34 -1.85 18.99
C ASP A 238 6.27 -2.29 17.85
N ALA A 239 5.92 -3.38 17.17
CA ALA A 239 6.83 -4.04 16.23
C ALA A 239 7.02 -3.28 14.90
N PHE A 240 6.05 -2.42 14.56
CA PHE A 240 5.99 -1.64 13.32
C PHE A 240 5.66 -0.17 13.65
N GLY A 241 6.65 0.55 14.16
CA GLY A 241 6.46 1.89 14.70
C GLY A 241 6.04 2.93 13.66
N ALA A 242 6.59 2.90 12.44
CA ALA A 242 6.46 3.95 11.43
C ALA A 242 6.74 5.36 11.99
N THR A 243 5.72 6.09 12.43
CA THR A 243 5.87 7.41 13.09
C THR A 243 6.07 7.31 14.61
N GLY A 244 5.82 6.14 15.19
CA GLY A 244 5.88 5.84 16.62
C GLY A 244 4.61 6.20 17.39
N ILE A 245 3.55 6.66 16.72
CA ILE A 245 2.34 7.19 17.40
C ILE A 245 1.76 6.23 18.44
N MET A 246 1.74 4.93 18.16
CA MET A 246 1.17 3.92 19.04
C MET A 246 2.02 3.75 20.31
N GLY A 247 3.30 3.39 20.16
CA GLY A 247 4.21 3.27 21.29
C GLY A 247 4.34 4.56 22.12
N LEU A 248 4.33 5.73 21.47
CA LEU A 248 4.33 7.03 22.15
C LEU A 248 3.06 7.21 23.00
N GLN A 249 1.88 6.87 22.50
CA GLN A 249 0.64 6.91 23.29
C GLN A 249 0.72 5.97 24.49
N TRP A 250 1.27 4.76 24.33
CA TRP A 250 1.43 3.82 25.44
C TRP A 250 2.31 4.40 26.54
N ALA A 251 3.49 4.90 26.18
CA ALA A 251 4.43 5.50 27.13
C ALA A 251 3.82 6.75 27.81
N LYS A 252 3.17 7.63 27.04
CA LYS A 252 2.62 8.90 27.54
C LYS A 252 1.55 8.69 28.60
N HIS A 253 0.65 7.76 28.34
CA HIS A 253 -0.58 7.59 29.13
C HIS A 253 -0.45 6.53 30.22
N LEU A 254 0.40 5.50 30.04
CA LEU A 254 0.58 4.43 31.02
C LEU A 254 1.85 4.59 31.88
N ARG A 255 2.79 5.45 31.46
CA ARG A 255 4.01 5.84 32.22
C ARG A 255 4.75 4.61 32.76
N SER A 256 5.15 4.65 34.03
CA SER A 256 5.86 3.58 34.75
C SER A 256 5.17 2.22 34.78
N SER A 257 3.90 2.10 34.36
CA SER A 257 3.23 0.81 34.24
C SER A 257 3.74 -0.01 33.05
N VAL A 258 4.39 0.61 32.07
CA VAL A 258 4.89 -0.04 30.84
C VAL A 258 6.33 0.36 30.52
N LYS A 259 7.10 -0.59 29.98
CA LYS A 259 8.39 -0.37 29.34
C LYS A 259 8.18 -0.54 27.85
N VAL A 260 8.23 0.55 27.09
CA VAL A 260 7.88 0.55 25.67
C VAL A 260 9.12 0.42 24.79
N THR A 261 9.06 -0.50 23.84
CA THR A 261 9.97 -0.60 22.71
C THR A 261 9.22 -0.27 21.43
N ILE A 262 9.74 0.68 20.66
CA ILE A 262 9.24 1.00 19.32
C ILE A 262 10.29 0.53 18.31
N ASN A 263 9.90 -0.40 17.44
CA ASN A 263 10.77 -0.99 16.44
C ASN A 263 10.31 -0.60 15.03
N ASP A 264 11.25 -0.33 14.13
CA ASP A 264 10.99 -0.27 12.69
C ASP A 264 12.21 -0.78 11.91
N CYS A 265 12.01 -1.31 10.70
CA CYS A 265 13.12 -1.74 9.85
C CYS A 265 13.71 -0.59 9.00
N ASN A 266 12.93 0.47 8.77
CA ASN A 266 13.34 1.64 7.99
C ASN A 266 14.09 2.66 8.86
N GLU A 267 15.29 3.05 8.46
CA GLU A 267 16.11 4.07 9.14
C GLU A 267 15.41 5.42 9.24
N ASN A 268 14.68 5.82 8.19
CA ASN A 268 13.96 7.10 8.16
C ASN A 268 12.84 7.11 9.22
N SER A 269 12.11 6.01 9.33
CA SER A 269 11.07 5.81 10.34
C SER A 269 11.66 5.80 11.75
N VAL A 270 12.79 5.11 11.96
CA VAL A 270 13.52 5.12 13.24
C VAL A 270 13.99 6.52 13.63
N THR A 271 14.51 7.29 12.69
CA THR A 271 14.93 8.68 12.92
C THR A 271 13.72 9.54 13.32
N MET A 272 12.61 9.42 12.61
CA MET A 272 11.38 10.12 12.93
C MET A 272 10.77 9.71 14.28
N ILE A 273 10.80 8.42 14.63
CA ILE A 273 10.35 7.94 15.94
C ILE A 273 11.14 8.64 17.04
N LYS A 274 12.47 8.77 16.88
CA LYS A 274 13.33 9.49 17.83
C LYS A 274 12.90 10.96 17.91
N GLU A 275 12.74 11.65 16.79
CA GLU A 275 12.30 13.05 16.77
C GLU A 275 10.94 13.23 17.46
N ASN A 276 9.98 12.32 17.22
CA ASN A 276 8.67 12.33 17.85
C ASN A 276 8.71 12.02 19.35
N CYS A 277 9.65 11.18 19.82
CA CYS A 277 9.90 11.00 21.25
C CYS A 277 10.33 12.34 21.90
N HIS A 278 11.29 13.04 21.28
CA HIS A 278 11.74 14.34 21.78
C HIS A 278 10.65 15.40 21.74
N LEU A 279 9.82 15.41 20.68
CA LEU A 279 8.66 16.31 20.56
C LEU A 279 7.67 16.13 21.71
N ASN A 280 7.52 14.91 22.22
CA ASN A 280 6.67 14.59 23.36
C ASN A 280 7.38 14.64 24.72
N LYS A 281 8.62 15.17 24.77
CA LYS A 281 9.45 15.27 25.99
C LYS A 281 9.79 13.92 26.64
N MET A 282 9.94 12.88 25.82
CA MET A 282 10.30 11.53 26.28
C MET A 282 11.78 11.26 26.06
N LYS A 283 12.40 10.48 26.97
CA LYS A 283 13.81 10.10 26.85
C LYS A 283 13.93 8.87 25.95
N VAL A 284 14.93 8.85 25.07
CA VAL A 284 15.17 7.72 24.17
C VAL A 284 16.40 6.94 24.61
N LYS A 285 16.25 5.64 24.82
CA LYS A 285 17.38 4.71 24.98
C LYS A 285 17.71 4.08 23.63
N LEU A 286 18.96 4.25 23.20
CA LEU A 286 19.46 3.59 21.99
C LEU A 286 20.05 2.23 22.34
N ASN A 287 19.73 1.22 21.54
CA ASN A 287 20.34 -0.10 21.61
C ASN A 287 21.47 -0.14 20.55
N ILE A 288 22.46 0.74 20.68
CA ILE A 288 23.70 0.59 19.92
C ILE A 288 24.56 -0.34 20.77
N LYS A 289 24.93 -1.48 20.19
CA LYS A 289 26.05 -2.28 20.70
C LYS A 289 27.32 -1.47 20.45
N GLU A 290 27.61 -0.50 21.31
CA GLU A 290 28.97 0.02 21.41
C GLU A 290 29.69 -0.90 22.38
N GLU A 291 30.78 -1.50 21.88
CA GLU A 291 31.79 -2.16 22.68
C GLU A 291 32.26 -1.20 23.78
N ASP A 292 32.55 -1.77 24.95
CA ASP A 292 33.01 -1.12 26.18
C ASP A 292 33.75 0.21 25.97
N ASN A 293 33.18 1.28 26.52
CA ASN A 293 33.84 2.29 27.37
C ASN A 293 32.87 3.46 27.58
N ASP A 294 32.29 3.59 28.77
CA ASP A 294 32.72 4.63 29.71
C ASP A 294 31.80 4.63 30.95
N GLU A 295 32.43 4.76 32.10
CA GLU A 295 31.81 4.90 33.40
C GLU A 295 31.05 6.22 33.46
N THR A 296 29.75 6.18 33.75
CA THR A 296 29.13 7.26 34.53
C THR A 296 28.21 6.67 35.57
N VAL A 297 28.76 6.57 36.78
CA VAL A 297 28.00 6.52 38.02
C VAL A 297 27.21 7.83 38.13
N GLY A 298 25.89 7.72 38.07
CA GLY A 298 24.93 8.79 38.32
C GLY A 298 23.74 8.20 39.05
N ASP A 299 23.77 8.30 40.37
CA ASP A 299 22.78 7.80 41.31
C ASP A 299 21.45 8.57 41.17
N GLY A 300 20.32 7.86 41.18
CA GLY A 300 19.02 8.38 41.60
C GLY A 300 18.17 9.19 40.61
N GLU A 301 17.49 8.53 39.66
CA GLU A 301 16.10 8.83 39.27
C GLU A 301 15.60 7.72 38.33
N GLU A 302 14.76 6.80 38.83
CA GLU A 302 14.05 5.79 38.01
C GLU A 302 13.13 6.50 37.00
N ASN A 303 13.68 6.85 35.84
CA ASN A 303 12.97 7.61 34.81
C ASN A 303 11.97 6.70 34.05
N SER A 304 10.74 6.72 34.56
CA SER A 304 9.48 6.20 34.00
C SER A 304 9.25 6.46 32.50
N ASP A 305 9.90 7.49 31.93
CA ASP A 305 9.55 8.03 30.61
C ASP A 305 10.59 7.69 29.52
N THR A 306 11.32 6.60 29.73
CA THR A 306 12.35 6.13 28.79
C THR A 306 11.76 5.14 27.79
N ILE A 307 11.80 5.49 26.50
CA ILE A 307 11.38 4.63 25.38
C ILE A 307 12.62 4.05 24.72
N GLU A 308 12.60 2.74 24.46
CA GLU A 308 13.63 2.11 23.64
C GLU A 308 13.22 2.17 22.16
N VAL A 309 14.14 2.64 21.31
CA VAL A 309 13.91 2.68 19.87
C VAL A 309 14.94 1.78 19.18
N THR A 310 14.45 0.83 18.39
CA THR A 310 15.29 -0.18 17.72
C THR A 310 15.10 -0.17 16.22
N LYS A 311 16.19 -0.47 15.49
CA LYS A 311 16.15 -0.70 14.04
C LYS A 311 16.39 -2.16 13.72
N MET A 312 15.33 -2.96 13.63
CA MET A 312 15.43 -4.39 13.35
C MET A 312 14.23 -4.88 12.55
N ASP A 313 14.39 -6.02 11.86
CA ASP A 313 13.24 -6.78 11.38
C ASP A 313 12.40 -7.25 12.59
N ALA A 314 11.08 -7.13 12.48
CA ALA A 314 10.16 -7.50 13.55
C ALA A 314 10.33 -8.96 14.00
N ASN A 315 10.65 -9.88 13.09
CA ASN A 315 10.93 -11.28 13.44
C ASN A 315 12.17 -11.40 14.31
N VAL A 316 13.21 -10.62 14.03
CA VAL A 316 14.48 -10.68 14.75
C VAL A 316 14.30 -10.23 16.19
N ILE A 317 13.70 -9.06 16.42
CA ILE A 317 13.53 -8.54 17.79
C ILE A 317 12.67 -9.45 18.67
N MET A 318 11.61 -10.06 18.10
CA MET A 318 10.77 -11.03 18.80
C MET A 318 11.51 -12.34 19.13
N HIS A 319 12.54 -12.70 18.38
CA HIS A 319 13.41 -13.83 18.70
C HIS A 319 14.51 -13.50 19.71
N LEU A 320 14.98 -12.26 19.75
CA LEU A 320 16.06 -11.84 20.64
C LEU A 320 15.62 -11.70 22.10
N ARG A 321 14.38 -11.29 22.35
CA ARG A 321 13.86 -11.16 23.72
C ARG A 321 12.36 -11.40 23.82
N SER A 322 11.91 -11.68 25.03
CA SER A 322 10.51 -11.89 25.38
C SER A 322 9.80 -10.58 25.71
N PHE A 323 8.53 -10.48 25.36
CA PHE A 323 7.65 -9.36 25.73
C PHE A 323 6.36 -9.89 26.38
N ASP A 324 5.74 -9.04 27.20
CA ASP A 324 4.42 -9.30 27.79
C ASP A 324 3.29 -8.84 26.86
N PHE A 325 3.51 -7.77 26.11
CA PHE A 325 2.57 -7.26 25.12
C PHE A 325 3.27 -7.07 23.77
N ILE A 326 2.78 -7.72 22.72
CA ILE A 326 3.30 -7.58 21.35
C ILE A 326 2.19 -7.06 20.46
N HIS A 327 2.45 -5.95 19.75
CA HIS A 327 1.57 -5.46 18.70
C HIS A 327 2.19 -5.65 17.31
N LEU A 328 1.43 -6.26 16.41
CA LEU A 328 1.78 -6.43 15.00
C LEU A 328 0.81 -5.61 14.13
N ASP A 329 1.29 -4.58 13.45
CA ASP A 329 0.54 -3.82 12.43
C ASP A 329 1.35 -3.66 11.13
N PRO A 330 1.67 -4.76 10.43
CA PRO A 330 2.32 -4.68 9.14
C PRO A 330 1.35 -4.23 8.05
N PHE A 331 1.90 -3.72 6.95
CA PHE A 331 1.13 -3.53 5.73
C PHE A 331 0.67 -4.86 5.16
N GLY A 332 -0.65 -5.02 5.01
CA GLY A 332 -1.27 -6.23 4.51
C GLY A 332 -1.48 -7.27 5.61
N THR A 333 -0.67 -8.33 5.61
CA THR A 333 -0.91 -9.53 6.43
C THR A 333 0.03 -9.63 7.62
N SER A 334 -0.52 -9.97 8.79
CA SER A 334 0.26 -10.26 10.00
C SER A 334 0.80 -11.69 10.06
N VAL A 335 0.40 -12.57 9.15
CA VAL A 335 0.71 -14.01 9.20
C VAL A 335 2.22 -14.29 9.24
N ASN A 336 3.01 -13.52 8.50
CA ASN A 336 4.45 -13.72 8.36
C ASN A 336 5.24 -13.51 9.67
N TYR A 337 4.61 -12.90 10.68
CA TYR A 337 5.25 -12.55 11.95
C TYR A 337 4.73 -13.37 13.13
N LEU A 338 3.71 -14.22 12.91
CA LEU A 338 3.04 -14.96 13.98
C LEU A 338 3.98 -15.96 14.66
N ASP A 339 4.77 -16.72 13.89
CA ASP A 339 5.67 -17.71 14.46
C ASP A 339 6.70 -17.08 15.41
N SER A 340 7.26 -15.93 15.00
CA SER A 340 8.19 -15.15 15.81
C SER A 340 7.52 -14.61 17.08
N ALA A 341 6.32 -14.05 16.96
CA ALA A 341 5.57 -13.50 18.09
C ALA A 341 5.27 -14.58 19.14
N PHE A 342 4.81 -15.76 18.71
CA PHE A 342 4.47 -16.84 19.62
C PHE A 342 5.68 -17.61 20.15
N ARG A 343 6.90 -17.40 19.63
CA ARG A 343 8.09 -18.11 20.12
C ARG A 343 8.43 -17.70 21.55
N ASN A 344 8.61 -16.40 21.79
CA ASN A 344 9.11 -15.84 23.05
C ASN A 344 8.11 -14.98 23.84
N VAL A 345 6.86 -14.85 23.39
CA VAL A 345 5.83 -14.20 24.22
C VAL A 345 5.70 -14.87 25.59
N ARG A 346 5.61 -14.05 26.65
CA ARG A 346 5.52 -14.53 28.03
C ARG A 346 4.17 -15.19 28.30
N ASN A 347 4.12 -16.05 29.32
CA ASN A 347 2.87 -16.69 29.73
C ASN A 347 1.86 -15.65 30.24
N LEU A 348 0.61 -15.76 29.81
CA LEU A 348 -0.44 -14.77 30.05
C LEU A 348 -0.14 -13.40 29.44
N GLY A 349 0.83 -13.31 28.54
CA GLY A 349 1.06 -12.14 27.70
C GLY A 349 -0.05 -11.98 26.66
N ILE A 350 -0.11 -10.81 26.05
CA ILE A 350 -1.07 -10.47 25.00
C ILE A 350 -0.36 -10.28 23.67
N VAL A 351 -0.88 -10.91 22.62
CA VAL A 351 -0.52 -10.61 21.23
C VAL A 351 -1.71 -9.92 20.58
N SER A 352 -1.50 -8.68 20.17
CA SER A 352 -2.44 -7.87 19.40
C SER A 352 -1.96 -7.80 17.96
N LEU A 353 -2.81 -8.11 16.99
CA LEU A 353 -2.45 -8.02 15.58
C LEU A 353 -3.55 -7.39 14.74
N THR A 354 -3.11 -6.57 13.80
CA THR A 354 -3.95 -5.91 12.82
C THR A 354 -3.60 -6.47 11.44
N SER A 355 -4.62 -6.88 10.70
CA SER A 355 -4.49 -7.25 9.29
C SER A 355 -5.25 -6.24 8.43
N THR A 356 -4.55 -5.61 7.50
CA THR A 356 -5.08 -4.65 6.51
C THR A 356 -5.24 -5.28 5.13
N ASP A 357 -4.94 -6.58 4.97
CA ASP A 357 -5.16 -7.37 3.76
C ASP A 357 -6.65 -7.71 3.53
N ILE A 358 -7.46 -6.66 3.41
CA ILE A 358 -8.92 -6.73 3.25
C ILE A 358 -9.29 -7.43 1.93
N SER A 359 -8.46 -7.31 0.90
CA SER A 359 -8.70 -7.99 -0.37
C SER A 359 -8.72 -9.51 -0.23
N SER A 360 -7.80 -10.09 0.55
CA SER A 360 -7.82 -11.53 0.80
C SER A 360 -8.93 -11.91 1.77
N LEU A 361 -9.04 -11.19 2.89
CA LEU A 361 -9.99 -11.49 3.96
C LEU A 361 -11.46 -11.35 3.55
N TYR A 362 -11.80 -10.41 2.66
CA TYR A 362 -13.18 -10.18 2.17
C TYR A 362 -13.44 -10.81 0.81
N ALA A 363 -12.81 -11.95 0.55
CA ALA A 363 -13.06 -12.82 -0.59
C ALA A 363 -12.84 -12.20 -1.99
N LYS A 364 -12.06 -11.10 -2.11
CA LYS A 364 -11.68 -10.55 -3.42
C LYS A 364 -10.51 -11.32 -4.04
N ALA A 365 -9.57 -11.77 -3.22
CA ALA A 365 -8.36 -12.50 -3.65
C ALA A 365 -8.24 -13.84 -2.90
N GLN A 366 -9.09 -14.81 -3.26
CA GLN A 366 -9.19 -16.11 -2.59
C GLN A 366 -7.87 -16.89 -2.53
N HIS A 367 -7.06 -16.83 -3.60
CA HIS A 367 -5.76 -17.50 -3.63
C HIS A 367 -4.77 -16.93 -2.59
N VAL A 368 -4.88 -15.64 -2.23
CA VAL A 368 -4.08 -15.03 -1.16
C VAL A 368 -4.59 -15.50 0.19
N ALA A 369 -5.93 -15.54 0.36
CA ALA A 369 -6.54 -16.02 1.60
C ALA A 369 -6.17 -17.48 1.89
N LEU A 370 -6.10 -18.32 0.86
CA LEU A 370 -5.65 -19.70 0.98
C LEU A 370 -4.19 -19.79 1.43
N ARG A 371 -3.28 -18.99 0.85
CA ARG A 371 -1.86 -19.01 1.23
C ARG A 371 -1.60 -18.47 2.64
N HIS A 372 -2.24 -17.37 3.02
CA HIS A 372 -2.00 -16.71 4.31
C HIS A 372 -2.80 -17.35 5.45
N TYR A 373 -4.07 -17.69 5.22
CA TYR A 373 -4.98 -18.13 6.28
C TYR A 373 -5.44 -19.59 6.15
N GLY A 374 -5.01 -20.31 5.11
CA GLY A 374 -5.33 -21.73 4.96
C GLY A 374 -6.82 -22.01 4.79
N CYS A 375 -7.60 -21.04 4.32
CA CYS A 375 -9.06 -21.15 4.19
C CYS A 375 -9.54 -20.58 2.87
N ASN A 376 -10.62 -21.17 2.34
CA ASN A 376 -11.37 -20.57 1.25
C ASN A 376 -12.48 -19.70 1.83
N ILE A 377 -12.51 -18.42 1.44
CA ILE A 377 -13.50 -17.46 1.93
C ILE A 377 -14.47 -17.18 0.79
N VAL A 378 -15.75 -17.46 1.05
CA VAL A 378 -16.86 -17.14 0.15
C VAL A 378 -17.50 -15.84 0.63
N ARG A 379 -17.96 -15.00 -0.30
CA ARG A 379 -18.66 -13.76 0.02
C ARG A 379 -20.09 -14.09 0.48
N THR A 380 -20.28 -14.20 1.78
CA THR A 380 -21.58 -14.38 2.44
C THR A 380 -22.01 -13.10 3.16
N GLU A 381 -23.19 -13.05 3.77
CA GLU A 381 -23.61 -11.93 4.64
C GLU A 381 -22.68 -11.72 5.86
N TYR A 382 -22.09 -12.80 6.37
CA TYR A 382 -21.26 -12.84 7.57
C TYR A 382 -19.75 -12.88 7.27
N TYR A 383 -19.35 -12.50 6.05
CA TYR A 383 -17.96 -12.55 5.60
C TYR A 383 -16.98 -11.78 6.51
N LYS A 384 -17.43 -10.72 7.18
CA LYS A 384 -16.61 -9.97 8.15
C LYS A 384 -16.29 -10.81 9.38
N GLU A 385 -17.26 -11.56 9.90
CA GLU A 385 -17.03 -12.51 10.98
C GLU A 385 -16.14 -13.66 10.52
N LEU A 386 -16.39 -14.19 9.32
CA LEU A 386 -15.57 -15.24 8.73
C LEU A 386 -14.12 -14.79 8.58
N ALA A 387 -13.87 -13.56 8.15
CA ALA A 387 -12.54 -12.96 8.09
C ALA A 387 -11.85 -12.92 9.46
N ALA A 388 -12.54 -12.45 10.50
CA ALA A 388 -11.99 -12.46 11.87
C ALA A 388 -11.65 -13.88 12.34
N ARG A 389 -12.54 -14.86 12.09
CA ARG A 389 -12.31 -16.27 12.41
C ARG A 389 -11.15 -16.87 11.63
N SER A 390 -10.96 -16.51 10.37
CA SER A 390 -9.81 -16.95 9.55
C SER A 390 -8.48 -16.46 10.12
N VAL A 391 -8.44 -15.20 10.57
CA VAL A 391 -7.27 -14.64 11.26
C VAL A 391 -7.03 -15.38 12.58
N ILE A 392 -8.06 -15.54 13.42
CA ILE A 392 -7.97 -16.28 14.69
C ILE A 392 -7.48 -17.71 14.47
N ALA A 393 -7.95 -18.40 13.42
CA ALA A 393 -7.51 -19.75 13.09
C ALA A 393 -6.03 -19.80 12.71
N ALA A 394 -5.54 -18.83 11.94
CA ALA A 394 -4.11 -18.71 11.61
C ALA A 394 -3.26 -18.46 12.86
N VAL A 395 -3.71 -17.57 13.74
CA VAL A 395 -3.09 -17.24 15.03
C VAL A 395 -3.05 -18.48 15.94
N THR A 396 -4.16 -19.20 16.04
CA THR A 396 -4.27 -20.43 16.84
C THR A 396 -3.27 -21.47 16.36
N ARG A 397 -3.20 -21.71 15.04
CA ARG A 397 -2.25 -22.69 14.47
C ARG A 397 -0.79 -22.27 14.69
N ALA A 398 -0.46 -20.98 14.62
CA ALA A 398 0.88 -20.49 14.90
C ALA A 398 1.28 -20.65 16.38
N ALA A 399 0.36 -20.30 17.30
CA ALA A 399 0.57 -20.52 18.73
C ALA A 399 0.75 -22.00 19.07
N ALA A 400 -0.07 -22.87 18.48
CA ALA A 400 -0.04 -24.31 18.72
C ALA A 400 1.29 -24.95 18.34
N ARG A 401 1.93 -24.52 17.22
CA ARG A 401 3.29 -24.95 16.84
C ARG A 401 4.34 -24.68 17.92
N CYS A 402 4.09 -23.71 18.79
CA CYS A 402 4.98 -23.33 19.89
C CYS A 402 4.55 -23.90 21.25
N ASN A 403 3.65 -24.90 21.30
CA ASN A 403 3.04 -25.45 22.51
C ASN A 403 2.37 -24.35 23.38
N LYS A 404 1.66 -23.44 22.72
CA LYS A 404 0.88 -22.39 23.36
C LYS A 404 -0.56 -22.41 22.87
N GLY A 405 -1.49 -22.31 23.80
CA GLY A 405 -2.90 -22.02 23.53
C GLY A 405 -3.16 -20.52 23.44
N ILE A 406 -4.35 -20.18 22.96
CA ILE A 406 -4.86 -18.81 22.93
C ILE A 406 -6.23 -18.69 23.56
N GLU A 407 -6.47 -17.55 24.18
CA GLU A 407 -7.78 -17.06 24.60
C GLU A 407 -8.07 -15.76 23.84
N VAL A 408 -9.18 -15.71 23.10
CA VAL A 408 -9.55 -14.54 22.31
C VAL A 408 -10.18 -13.50 23.22
N LEU A 409 -9.54 -12.34 23.39
CA LEU A 409 -10.04 -11.25 24.22
C LEU A 409 -10.90 -10.27 23.43
N LEU A 410 -10.50 -9.97 22.20
CA LEU A 410 -11.19 -9.04 21.32
C LEU A 410 -10.98 -9.43 19.85
N ALA A 411 -12.04 -9.37 19.06
CA ALA A 411 -11.99 -9.51 17.61
C ALA A 411 -12.90 -8.48 16.95
N VAL A 412 -12.36 -7.66 16.06
CA VAL A 412 -13.07 -6.56 15.41
C VAL A 412 -12.76 -6.58 13.91
N ALA A 413 -13.80 -6.73 13.09
CA ALA A 413 -13.68 -6.68 11.63
C ALA A 413 -14.42 -5.47 11.08
N LEU A 414 -13.67 -4.49 10.58
CA LEU A 414 -14.17 -3.27 9.95
C LEU A 414 -13.74 -3.19 8.48
N GLU A 415 -14.24 -2.20 7.76
CA GLU A 415 -13.95 -2.05 6.33
C GLU A 415 -12.44 -1.90 6.04
N HIS A 416 -11.69 -1.30 6.97
CA HIS A 416 -10.28 -0.95 6.77
C HIS A 416 -9.30 -1.93 7.41
N PHE A 417 -9.70 -2.66 8.44
CA PHE A 417 -8.82 -3.57 9.16
C PHE A 417 -9.60 -4.69 9.87
N VAL A 418 -8.90 -5.78 10.15
CA VAL A 418 -9.31 -6.82 11.09
C VAL A 418 -8.32 -6.82 12.25
N LEU A 419 -8.80 -6.54 13.46
CA LEU A 419 -8.02 -6.54 14.71
C LEU A 419 -8.38 -7.80 15.50
N VAL A 420 -7.37 -8.52 15.96
CA VAL A 420 -7.52 -9.65 16.87
C VAL A 420 -6.54 -9.47 18.03
N VAL A 421 -7.04 -9.60 19.25
CA VAL A 421 -6.25 -9.53 20.48
C VAL A 421 -6.44 -10.84 21.24
N VAL A 422 -5.33 -11.52 21.52
CA VAL A 422 -5.34 -12.82 22.19
C VAL A 422 -4.44 -12.83 23.41
N ARG A 423 -4.88 -13.50 24.47
CA ARG A 423 -4.06 -13.86 25.62
C ARG A 423 -3.42 -15.22 25.37
N VAL A 424 -2.16 -15.36 25.73
CA VAL A 424 -1.37 -16.57 25.47
C VAL A 424 -1.33 -17.47 26.69
N LEU A 425 -1.67 -18.73 26.49
CA LEU A 425 -1.67 -19.77 27.53
C LEU A 425 -0.53 -20.75 27.25
N ARG A 426 0.45 -20.87 28.15
CA ARG A 426 1.58 -21.77 27.95
C ARG A 426 1.21 -23.22 28.27
N GLY A 427 1.60 -24.15 27.40
CA GLY A 427 1.53 -25.58 27.64
C GLY A 427 0.89 -26.36 26.49
N PRO A 428 1.27 -27.63 26.30
CA PRO A 428 0.74 -28.47 25.22
C PRO A 428 -0.76 -28.69 25.36
N THR A 429 -1.28 -28.92 26.56
CA THR A 429 -2.73 -29.09 26.80
C THR A 429 -3.53 -27.87 26.34
N ALA A 430 -3.07 -26.66 26.68
CA ALA A 430 -3.71 -25.44 26.23
C ALA A 430 -3.64 -25.27 24.70
N ALA A 431 -2.53 -25.68 24.08
CA ALA A 431 -2.37 -25.68 22.63
C ALA A 431 -3.37 -26.63 21.95
N ASP A 432 -3.50 -27.86 22.46
CA ASP A 432 -4.42 -28.87 21.94
C ASP A 432 -5.88 -28.41 22.07
N ASP A 433 -6.25 -27.86 23.23
CA ASP A 433 -7.60 -27.36 23.48
C ASP A 433 -7.97 -26.15 22.61
N SER A 434 -7.01 -25.27 22.33
CA SER A 434 -7.21 -24.18 21.37
C SER A 434 -7.32 -24.72 19.94
N ALA A 435 -6.48 -25.68 19.55
CA ALA A 435 -6.48 -26.25 18.20
C ALA A 435 -7.79 -26.97 17.86
N LYS A 436 -8.37 -27.73 18.80
CA LYS A 436 -9.68 -28.40 18.65
C LYS A 436 -10.83 -27.44 18.36
N LYS A 437 -10.72 -26.18 18.78
CA LYS A 437 -11.77 -25.16 18.51
C LYS A 437 -11.76 -24.69 17.06
N VAL A 438 -10.70 -24.94 16.29
CA VAL A 438 -10.59 -24.56 14.88
C VAL A 438 -11.30 -25.61 14.02
N ARG A 439 -12.44 -25.25 13.45
CA ARG A 439 -13.27 -26.15 12.62
C ARG A 439 -13.62 -25.51 11.28
N TYR A 440 -13.83 -26.35 10.26
CA TYR A 440 -14.32 -25.90 8.96
C TYR A 440 -15.82 -25.61 9.01
N LEU A 441 -16.21 -24.51 8.38
CA LEU A 441 -17.60 -24.14 8.19
C LEU A 441 -18.03 -24.52 6.77
N ILE A 442 -19.06 -25.36 6.66
CA ILE A 442 -19.71 -25.70 5.40
C ILE A 442 -20.91 -24.76 5.26
N HIS A 443 -21.03 -24.11 4.10
CA HIS A 443 -22.11 -23.18 3.80
C HIS A 443 -22.78 -23.57 2.48
N CYS A 444 -24.11 -23.73 2.50
CA CYS A 444 -24.89 -23.95 1.30
C CYS A 444 -25.24 -22.60 0.66
N GLN A 445 -24.76 -22.35 -0.57
CA GLN A 445 -25.06 -21.10 -1.29
C GLN A 445 -26.53 -20.98 -1.74
N TRP A 446 -27.29 -22.08 -1.69
CA TRP A 446 -28.69 -22.09 -2.12
C TRP A 446 -29.66 -21.77 -0.99
N CYS A 447 -29.54 -22.47 0.15
CA CYS A 447 -30.44 -22.31 1.29
C CYS A 447 -29.81 -21.56 2.47
N GLU A 448 -28.56 -21.11 2.32
CA GLU A 448 -27.78 -20.34 3.31
C GLU A 448 -27.51 -21.05 4.65
N GLU A 449 -27.89 -22.32 4.79
CA GLU A 449 -27.57 -23.15 5.95
C GLU A 449 -26.04 -23.28 6.16
N ARG A 450 -25.65 -23.37 7.43
CA ARG A 450 -24.28 -23.32 7.94
C ARG A 450 -24.08 -24.42 8.98
N VAL A 451 -23.22 -25.37 8.66
CA VAL A 451 -22.84 -26.43 9.59
C VAL A 451 -21.34 -26.50 9.77
N PHE A 452 -20.88 -26.68 11.00
CA PHE A 452 -19.48 -27.00 11.25
C PHE A 452 -19.21 -28.45 10.87
N GLN A 453 -18.17 -28.69 10.07
CA GLN A 453 -17.74 -30.03 9.72
C GLN A 453 -17.47 -30.83 11.00
N LYS A 454 -18.11 -32.00 11.12
CA LYS A 454 -17.85 -32.93 12.23
C LYS A 454 -16.41 -33.44 12.14
N GLU A 455 -15.79 -33.60 13.29
CA GLU A 455 -14.50 -34.30 13.36
C GLU A 455 -14.78 -35.76 12.98
N GLY A 456 -14.25 -36.18 11.83
CA GLY A 456 -14.26 -37.56 11.40
C GLY A 456 -12.83 -38.03 11.26
N ASN A 457 -12.52 -39.20 11.83
CA ASN A 457 -11.35 -39.93 11.38
C ASN A 457 -11.61 -40.37 9.93
N MET A 458 -10.60 -40.49 9.08
CA MET A 458 -10.75 -41.03 7.71
C MET A 458 -11.38 -42.44 7.62
N VAL A 459 -11.78 -43.01 8.76
CA VAL A 459 -12.34 -44.34 8.94
C VAL A 459 -13.87 -44.30 9.09
N GLU A 460 -14.50 -43.12 9.23
CA GLU A 460 -15.96 -42.98 9.41
C GLU A 460 -16.66 -42.19 8.30
#